data_AF-A0A5N8XZF9-F1
#
_entry.id   AF-A0A5N8XZF9-F1
#
_cell.length_a   1.000
_cell.length_b   1.000
_cell.length_c   1.000
_cell.angle_alpha   90.00
_cell.angle_beta   90.00
_cell.angle_gamma   90.00
#
_symmetry.space_group_name_H-M   'P 1'
#
loop_
_entity.id
_entity.type
_entity.pdbx_description
1 polymer ?
#
loop_
_entity_poly.entity_id
_entity_poly.type
_entity_poly.pdbx_seq_one_letter_code
_entity_poly.pdbx_strand_id
1 'polypeptide(L)'
;MLIVSLVALVGLVGGAGMIWLPLLAAGPALAAATSGPLGVLCVGLLATGLGTTLGTQDGVPGTELAAVLSALAAVTLASGLASALRGRRERVLAAVRSVAEAAQHALLTPVPPTVGPFQVAVRYSAAAAEARIGGDLYALVPTPYGVRLIVGDVRGKGLPAVGTAALVLGVFREAAYDEPDLLAVVGRIERSLARNLGSDDFVTAVVAGYPRPGQLEVVNCGHAPPLLVRASGDVAAVE
;
A
#
# COMPACT_ATOMS: atom_id res chain seq x y z
N MET A 1 -24.20 -11.91 9.01
CA MET A 1 -25.15 -12.96 9.42
C MET A 1 -25.05 -13.27 10.91
N LEU A 2 -23.87 -13.58 11.45
CA LEU A 2 -23.65 -13.79 12.89
C LEU A 2 -24.13 -12.65 13.80
N ILE A 3 -23.92 -11.38 13.42
CA ILE A 3 -24.38 -10.21 14.21
C ILE A 3 -25.91 -10.07 14.21
N VAL A 4 -26.56 -10.39 13.08
CA VAL A 4 -28.03 -10.39 12.98
C VAL A 4 -28.61 -11.48 13.89
N SER A 5 -27.99 -12.66 13.88
CA SER A 5 -28.35 -13.77 14.77
C SER A 5 -28.08 -13.45 16.23
N LEU A 6 -27.00 -12.73 16.57
CA LEU A 6 -26.68 -12.33 17.94
C LEU A 6 -27.67 -11.30 18.48
N VAL A 7 -28.03 -10.27 17.69
CA VAL A 7 -29.05 -9.27 18.07
C VAL A 7 -30.42 -9.92 18.23
N ALA A 8 -30.78 -10.85 17.35
CA ALA A 8 -32.02 -11.62 17.47
C ALA A 8 -32.02 -12.56 18.70
N LEU A 9 -30.89 -13.21 19.00
CA LEU A 9 -30.74 -14.11 20.14
C LEU A 9 -30.81 -13.35 21.47
N VAL A 10 -30.16 -12.18 21.56
CA VAL A 10 -30.20 -11.31 22.75
C VAL A 10 -31.62 -10.79 23.01
N GLY A 11 -32.38 -10.49 21.95
CA GLY A 11 -33.79 -10.09 22.07
C GLY A 11 -34.74 -11.23 22.48
N LEU A 12 -34.43 -12.48 22.13
CA LEU A 12 -35.25 -13.66 22.46
C LEU A 12 -35.02 -14.20 23.88
N VAL A 13 -33.83 -13.97 24.45
CA VAL A 13 -33.45 -14.51 25.77
C VAL A 13 -33.81 -13.55 26.92
N GLY A 14 -34.00 -12.26 26.65
CA GLY A 14 -34.32 -11.26 27.67
C GLY A 14 -35.83 -11.09 27.89
N GLY A 15 -36.42 -11.89 28.80
CA GLY A 15 -37.80 -11.70 29.26
C GLY A 15 -38.05 -10.36 29.97
N ALA A 16 -39.33 -9.97 29.99
CA ALA A 16 -39.89 -8.68 30.42
C ALA A 16 -39.32 -8.12 31.74
N GLY A 17 -38.84 -6.87 31.68
CA GLY A 17 -38.46 -6.10 32.88
C GLY A 17 -37.19 -5.27 32.72
N MET A 18 -37.29 -4.17 31.96
CA MET A 18 -36.40 -3.00 32.01
C MET A 18 -34.97 -3.11 31.38
N ILE A 19 -34.66 -2.15 30.49
CA ILE A 19 -33.34 -1.67 29.99
C ILE A 19 -32.67 -2.36 28.77
N TRP A 20 -33.37 -3.11 27.90
CA TRP A 20 -32.73 -3.65 26.67
C TRP A 20 -32.91 -2.81 25.40
N LEU A 21 -33.84 -1.85 25.37
CA LEU A 21 -34.12 -0.98 24.20
C LEU A 21 -32.90 -0.18 23.70
N PRO A 22 -32.06 0.43 24.57
CA PRO A 22 -30.87 1.15 24.11
C PRO A 22 -29.80 0.23 23.49
N LEU A 23 -29.77 -1.04 23.90
CA LEU A 23 -28.79 -2.02 23.43
C LEU A 23 -29.00 -2.39 21.95
N LEU A 24 -30.22 -2.21 21.42
CA LEU A 24 -30.54 -2.40 20.01
C LEU A 24 -29.75 -1.45 19.08
N ALA A 25 -29.30 -0.30 19.60
CA ALA A 25 -28.47 0.65 18.85
C ALA A 25 -27.03 0.14 18.60
N ALA A 26 -26.57 -0.87 19.35
CA ALA A 26 -25.27 -1.49 19.12
C ALA A 26 -25.23 -2.30 17.80
N GLY A 27 -26.38 -2.82 17.35
CA GLY A 27 -26.50 -3.62 16.13
C GLY A 27 -26.03 -2.87 14.87
N PRO A 28 -26.63 -1.72 14.53
CA PRO A 28 -26.22 -0.92 13.37
C PRO A 28 -24.76 -0.46 13.45
N ALA A 29 -24.26 -0.13 14.64
CA ALA A 29 -22.88 0.27 14.85
C ALA A 29 -21.89 -0.87 14.54
N LEU A 30 -22.15 -2.08 15.07
CA LEU A 30 -21.35 -3.28 14.78
C LEU A 30 -21.47 -3.68 13.29
N ALA A 31 -22.67 -3.60 12.72
CA ALA A 31 -22.89 -3.86 11.31
C ALA A 31 -22.09 -2.91 10.42
N ALA A 32 -21.84 -1.67 10.86
CA ALA A 32 -21.06 -0.71 10.11
C ALA A 32 -19.55 -1.01 10.14
N ALA A 33 -19.08 -1.76 11.14
CA ALA A 33 -17.70 -2.22 11.22
C ALA A 33 -17.44 -3.45 10.34
N THR A 34 -18.44 -4.32 10.15
CA THR A 34 -18.25 -5.60 9.45
C THR A 34 -18.93 -5.68 8.07
N SER A 35 -19.86 -4.78 7.79
CA SER A 35 -20.73 -4.84 6.60
C SER A 35 -20.75 -3.52 5.84
N GLY A 36 -21.13 -3.60 4.56
CA GLY A 36 -21.43 -2.42 3.75
C GLY A 36 -22.69 -1.68 4.25
N PRO A 37 -22.98 -0.49 3.67
CA PRO A 37 -24.08 0.37 4.10
C PRO A 37 -25.46 -0.31 4.02
N LEU A 38 -25.67 -1.22 3.06
CA LEU A 38 -26.89 -2.03 2.98
C LEU A 38 -27.06 -2.97 4.18
N GLY A 39 -25.97 -3.54 4.68
CA GLY A 39 -26.01 -4.38 5.88
C GLY A 39 -26.37 -3.59 7.14
N VAL A 40 -25.89 -2.34 7.25
CA VAL A 40 -26.26 -1.43 8.34
C VAL A 40 -27.74 -1.08 8.29
N LEU A 41 -28.26 -0.76 7.11
CA LEU A 41 -29.67 -0.47 6.89
C LEU A 41 -30.56 -1.66 7.26
N CYS A 42 -30.22 -2.88 6.82
CA CYS A 42 -30.99 -4.07 7.17
C CYS A 42 -31.01 -4.32 8.69
N VAL A 43 -29.86 -4.17 9.37
CA VAL A 43 -29.79 -4.34 10.83
C VAL A 43 -30.56 -3.25 11.56
N GLY A 44 -30.48 -2.00 11.10
CA GLY A 44 -31.25 -0.89 11.66
C GLY A 44 -32.76 -1.05 11.49
N LEU A 45 -33.21 -1.51 10.32
CA LEU A 45 -34.64 -1.81 10.08
C LEU A 45 -35.13 -2.95 10.99
N LEU A 46 -34.36 -4.02 11.14
CA LEU A 46 -34.68 -5.12 12.05
C LEU A 46 -34.73 -4.67 13.50
N ALA A 47 -33.74 -3.87 13.95
CA ALA A 47 -33.71 -3.32 15.29
C ALA A 47 -34.90 -2.37 15.55
N THR A 48 -35.31 -1.60 14.54
CA THR A 48 -36.47 -0.71 14.61
C THR A 48 -37.76 -1.50 14.73
N GLY A 49 -37.92 -2.56 13.92
CA GLY A 49 -39.08 -3.45 13.98
C GLY A 49 -39.18 -4.21 15.30
N LEU A 50 -38.06 -4.67 15.87
CA LEU A 50 -38.04 -5.31 17.19
C LEU A 50 -38.35 -4.31 18.31
N GLY A 51 -37.79 -3.10 18.23
CA GLY A 51 -38.04 -2.02 19.18
C GLY A 51 -39.51 -1.60 19.22
N THR A 52 -40.19 -1.51 18.07
CA THR A 52 -41.63 -1.21 18.01
C THR A 52 -42.49 -2.36 18.57
N THR A 53 -42.15 -3.62 18.28
CA THR A 53 -42.91 -4.77 18.81
C THR A 53 -42.77 -4.91 20.32
N LEU A 54 -41.56 -4.74 20.87
CA LEU A 54 -41.32 -4.83 22.31
C LEU A 54 -41.93 -3.64 23.04
N GLY A 55 -41.76 -2.42 22.52
CA GLY A 55 -42.32 -1.21 23.12
C GLY A 55 -43.85 -1.20 23.21
N THR A 56 -44.53 -1.80 22.23
CA THR A 56 -46.00 -1.93 22.26
C THR A 56 -46.48 -3.05 23.18
N GLN A 57 -45.73 -4.15 23.29
CA GLN A 57 -46.04 -5.26 24.21
C GLN A 57 -45.82 -4.89 25.68
N ASP A 58 -44.76 -4.14 25.98
CA ASP A 58 -44.42 -3.71 27.34
C ASP A 58 -45.19 -2.46 27.81
N GLY A 59 -46.08 -1.91 26.97
CA GLY A 59 -46.91 -0.75 27.32
C GLY A 59 -46.12 0.55 27.51
N VAL A 60 -44.98 0.69 26.82
CA VAL A 60 -44.10 1.87 26.93
C VAL A 60 -44.84 3.13 26.45
N PRO A 61 -44.73 4.27 27.16
CA PRO A 61 -45.31 5.53 26.73
C PRO A 61 -44.85 5.92 25.30
N GLY A 62 -45.78 6.37 24.47
CA GLY A 62 -45.51 6.67 23.06
C GLY A 62 -44.39 7.70 22.83
N THR A 63 -44.20 8.64 23.78
CA THR A 63 -43.11 9.63 23.76
C THR A 63 -41.73 9.01 23.99
N GLU A 64 -41.61 8.05 24.92
CA GLU A 64 -40.37 7.32 25.18
C GLU A 64 -40.02 6.38 24.02
N LEU A 65 -41.02 5.69 23.47
CA LEU A 65 -40.84 4.85 22.28
C LEU A 65 -40.37 5.68 21.08
N ALA A 66 -41.00 6.84 20.83
CA ALA A 66 -40.57 7.75 19.77
C ALA A 66 -39.14 8.29 19.98
N ALA A 67 -38.73 8.57 21.22
CA ALA A 67 -37.37 8.98 21.54
C ALA A 67 -36.34 7.87 21.25
N VAL A 68 -36.64 6.61 21.60
CA VAL A 68 -35.73 5.49 21.31
C VAL A 68 -35.65 5.20 19.81
N LEU A 69 -36.78 5.19 19.10
CA LEU A 69 -36.81 4.92 17.66
C LEU A 69 -36.12 6.03 16.86
N SER A 70 -36.28 7.29 17.26
CA SER A 70 -35.56 8.41 16.62
C SER A 70 -34.05 8.33 16.87
N ALA A 71 -33.62 7.97 18.08
CA ALA A 71 -32.21 7.71 18.37
C ALA A 71 -31.65 6.54 17.55
N LEU A 72 -32.40 5.44 17.43
CA LEU A 72 -32.01 4.28 16.64
C LEU A 72 -31.92 4.60 15.14
N ALA A 73 -32.86 5.38 14.62
CA ALA A 73 -32.83 5.87 13.25
C ALA A 73 -31.60 6.75 13.01
N ALA A 74 -31.31 7.68 13.92
CA ALA A 74 -30.12 8.54 13.84
C ALA A 74 -28.82 7.73 13.84
N VAL A 75 -28.68 6.75 14.75
CA VAL A 75 -27.51 5.85 14.83
C VAL A 75 -27.37 5.01 13.55
N THR A 76 -28.48 4.48 13.02
CA THR A 76 -28.47 3.71 11.77
C THR A 76 -28.03 4.55 10.59
N LEU A 77 -28.54 5.77 10.45
CA LEU A 77 -28.16 6.71 9.40
C LEU A 77 -26.69 7.10 9.51
N ALA A 78 -26.23 7.51 10.69
CA ALA A 78 -24.84 7.86 10.93
C ALA A 78 -23.88 6.70 10.63
N SER A 79 -24.25 5.49 11.09
CA SER A 79 -23.48 4.26 10.87
C SER A 79 -23.45 3.86 9.38
N GLY A 80 -24.56 4.01 8.67
CA GLY A 80 -24.67 3.75 7.24
C GLY A 80 -23.83 4.72 6.40
N LEU A 81 -23.90 6.02 6.73
CA LEU A 81 -23.05 7.05 6.12
C LEU A 81 -21.57 6.79 6.39
N ALA A 82 -21.20 6.47 7.63
CA ALA A 82 -19.82 6.14 7.99
C ALA A 82 -19.31 4.91 7.23
N SER A 83 -20.12 3.85 7.12
CA SER A 83 -19.77 2.65 6.33
C SER A 83 -19.62 2.97 4.84
N ALA A 84 -20.52 3.77 4.28
CA ALA A 84 -20.42 4.19 2.88
C ALA A 84 -19.16 5.03 2.60
N LEU A 85 -18.83 5.98 3.48
CA LEU A 85 -17.63 6.81 3.37
C LEU A 85 -16.35 5.97 3.52
N ARG A 86 -16.31 5.03 4.47
CA ARG A 86 -15.20 4.08 4.62
C ARG A 86 -15.01 3.25 3.36
N GLY A 87 -16.06 2.61 2.85
CA GLY A 87 -15.99 1.81 1.63
C GLY A 87 -15.65 2.62 0.37
N ARG A 88 -15.97 3.91 0.31
CA ARG A 88 -15.50 4.80 -0.77
C ARG A 88 -14.00 5.09 -0.63
N ARG A 89 -13.53 5.41 0.57
CA ARG A 89 -12.10 5.67 0.85
C ARG A 89 -11.25 4.44 0.54
N GLU A 90 -11.68 3.26 0.97
CA GLU A 90 -11.00 2.00 0.69
C GLU A 90 -10.89 1.72 -0.80
N ARG A 91 -11.97 1.93 -1.57
CA ARG A 91 -11.96 1.79 -3.04
C ARG A 91 -11.01 2.77 -3.71
N VAL A 92 -11.00 4.03 -3.29
CA VAL A 92 -10.07 5.05 -3.82
C VAL A 92 -8.63 4.66 -3.49
N LEU A 93 -8.35 4.25 -2.26
CA LEU A 93 -7.01 3.81 -1.85
C LEU A 93 -6.56 2.57 -2.64
N ALA A 94 -7.45 1.60 -2.85
CA ALA A 94 -7.16 0.43 -3.66
C ALA A 94 -6.86 0.79 -5.13
N ALA A 95 -7.64 1.71 -5.71
CA ALA A 95 -7.40 2.20 -7.07
C ALA A 95 -6.05 2.93 -7.19
N VAL A 96 -5.73 3.83 -6.25
CA VAL A 96 -4.44 4.53 -6.21
C VAL A 96 -3.27 3.55 -6.08
N ARG A 97 -3.40 2.54 -5.22
CA ARG A 97 -2.39 1.47 -5.08
C ARG A 97 -2.20 0.70 -6.37
N SER A 98 -3.28 0.30 -7.03
CA SER A 98 -3.20 -0.42 -8.32
C SER A 98 -2.51 0.40 -9.41
N VAL A 99 -2.81 1.70 -9.51
CA VAL A 99 -2.13 2.61 -10.46
C VAL A 99 -0.65 2.73 -10.14
N ALA A 100 -0.29 2.88 -8.86
CA ALA A 100 1.09 2.96 -8.42
C ALA A 100 1.87 1.66 -8.71
N GLU A 101 1.26 0.49 -8.48
CA GLU A 101 1.86 -0.81 -8.83
C GLU A 101 2.11 -0.95 -10.33
N ALA A 102 1.15 -0.51 -11.16
CA ALA A 102 1.29 -0.51 -12.61
C ALA A 102 2.39 0.45 -13.07
N ALA A 103 2.47 1.65 -12.48
CA ALA A 103 3.52 2.62 -12.75
C ALA A 103 4.90 2.06 -12.37
N GLN A 104 5.03 1.43 -11.19
CA GLN A 104 6.27 0.80 -10.77
C GLN A 104 6.70 -0.32 -11.73
N HIS A 105 5.77 -1.18 -12.16
CA HIS A 105 6.07 -2.22 -13.17
C HIS A 105 6.51 -1.64 -14.51
N ALA A 106 5.93 -0.52 -14.93
CA ALA A 106 6.35 0.17 -16.15
C ALA A 106 7.78 0.74 -16.02
N LEU A 107 8.16 1.21 -14.83
CA LEU A 107 9.50 1.74 -14.54
C LEU A 107 10.56 0.64 -14.44
N LEU A 108 10.23 -0.46 -13.77
CA LEU A 108 11.10 -1.64 -13.58
C LEU A 108 10.93 -2.61 -14.76
N THR A 109 11.33 -2.15 -15.94
CA THR A 109 11.27 -2.95 -17.17
C THR A 109 11.94 -4.31 -16.94
N PRO A 110 11.30 -5.43 -17.34
CA PRO A 110 11.91 -6.75 -17.25
C PRO A 110 13.28 -6.76 -17.91
N VAL A 111 14.29 -7.16 -17.16
CA VAL A 111 15.64 -7.31 -17.68
C VAL A 111 15.69 -8.60 -18.48
N PRO A 112 16.15 -8.58 -19.75
CA PRO A 112 16.25 -9.82 -20.52
C PRO A 112 17.24 -10.78 -19.85
N PRO A 113 17.09 -12.10 -20.06
CA PRO A 113 17.95 -13.10 -19.43
C PRO A 113 19.42 -12.97 -19.84
N THR A 114 19.70 -12.24 -20.93
CA THR A 114 21.03 -11.92 -21.41
C THR A 114 21.15 -10.45 -21.80
N VAL A 115 22.24 -9.81 -21.38
CA VAL A 115 22.61 -8.43 -21.80
C VAL A 115 24.10 -8.39 -22.09
N GLY A 116 24.45 -8.20 -23.36
CA GLY A 116 25.85 -8.29 -23.80
C GLY A 116 26.46 -9.64 -23.40
N PRO A 117 27.59 -9.68 -22.67
CA PRO A 117 28.22 -10.92 -22.23
C PRO A 117 27.62 -11.53 -20.95
N PHE A 118 26.62 -10.90 -20.34
CA PHE A 118 26.09 -11.30 -19.04
C PHE A 118 24.82 -12.14 -19.15
N GLN A 119 24.72 -13.16 -18.30
CA GLN A 119 23.46 -13.79 -17.92
C GLN A 119 22.90 -13.07 -16.70
N VAL A 120 21.63 -12.72 -16.74
CA VAL A 120 21.01 -11.85 -15.75
C VAL A 120 19.75 -12.50 -15.20
N ALA A 121 19.61 -12.48 -13.89
CA ALA A 121 18.40 -12.86 -13.18
C ALA A 121 18.05 -11.75 -12.19
N VAL A 122 16.77 -11.41 -12.12
CA VAL A 122 16.25 -10.42 -11.17
C VAL A 122 15.12 -11.07 -10.39
N ARG A 123 15.17 -10.94 -9.06
CA ARG A 123 14.09 -11.36 -8.16
C ARG A 123 13.72 -10.20 -7.26
N TYR A 124 12.56 -9.61 -7.50
CA TYR A 124 11.97 -8.60 -6.64
C TYR A 124 10.88 -9.24 -5.79
N SER A 125 10.91 -9.01 -4.48
CA SER A 125 9.92 -9.53 -3.53
C SER A 125 9.48 -8.40 -2.60
N ALA A 126 8.29 -7.85 -2.85
CA ALA A 126 7.74 -6.79 -2.01
C ALA A 126 7.40 -7.31 -0.60
N ALA A 127 7.74 -6.52 0.43
CA ALA A 127 7.67 -6.92 1.83
C ALA A 127 6.26 -6.93 2.47
N ALA A 128 5.21 -6.43 1.82
CA ALA A 128 3.87 -6.39 2.42
C ALA A 128 2.73 -6.66 1.43
N ALA A 129 1.78 -7.53 1.83
CA ALA A 129 0.58 -7.90 1.06
C ALA A 129 -0.33 -6.70 0.73
N GLU A 130 -0.22 -5.59 1.48
CA GLU A 130 -1.07 -4.40 1.37
C GLU A 130 -0.38 -3.18 0.74
N ALA A 131 0.95 -3.25 0.57
CA ALA A 131 1.78 -2.21 -0.02
C ALA A 131 2.83 -2.88 -0.93
N ARG A 132 2.41 -3.35 -2.10
CA ARG A 132 3.31 -3.95 -3.11
C ARG A 132 4.21 -2.91 -3.80
N ILE A 133 4.30 -1.71 -3.23
CA ILE A 133 4.95 -0.54 -3.81
C ILE A 133 6.15 -0.20 -2.94
N GLY A 134 7.34 -0.45 -3.47
CA GLY A 134 8.62 -0.32 -2.76
C GLY A 134 9.40 0.91 -3.18
N GLY A 135 10.45 1.23 -2.40
CA GLY A 135 11.48 2.20 -2.78
C GLY A 135 12.58 1.59 -3.65
N ASP A 136 12.64 0.27 -3.74
CA ASP A 136 13.67 -0.44 -4.48
C ASP A 136 13.59 -0.13 -5.98
N LEU A 137 14.75 0.11 -6.58
CA LEU A 137 14.91 0.38 -7.99
C LEU A 137 16.05 -0.44 -8.56
N TYR A 138 15.90 -0.82 -9.83
CA TYR A 138 17.01 -1.39 -10.59
C TYR A 138 16.87 -1.07 -12.07
N ALA A 139 18.00 -0.98 -12.76
CA ALA A 139 18.05 -1.00 -14.21
C ALA A 139 19.37 -1.60 -14.69
N LEU A 140 19.33 -2.20 -15.88
CA LEU A 140 20.48 -2.70 -16.60
C LEU A 140 20.37 -2.25 -18.05
N VAL A 141 21.35 -1.49 -18.53
CA VAL A 141 21.32 -0.88 -19.86
C VAL A 141 22.62 -1.14 -20.62
N PRO A 142 22.56 -1.60 -21.88
CA PRO A 142 23.71 -1.63 -22.77
C PRO A 142 23.95 -0.23 -23.35
N THR A 143 25.17 0.28 -23.20
CA THR A 143 25.55 1.65 -23.59
C THR A 143 26.79 1.63 -24.50
N PRO A 144 27.13 2.74 -25.18
CA PRO A 144 28.40 2.87 -25.92
C PRO A 144 29.65 2.65 -25.05
N TYR A 145 29.50 2.81 -23.73
CA TYR A 145 30.55 2.65 -22.73
C TYR A 145 30.46 1.31 -21.98
N GLY A 146 29.81 0.30 -22.59
CA GLY A 146 29.63 -1.03 -22.01
C GLY A 146 28.28 -1.20 -21.31
N VAL A 147 28.15 -2.28 -20.53
CA VAL A 147 26.91 -2.57 -19.79
C VAL A 147 26.95 -1.85 -18.46
N ARG A 148 25.88 -1.12 -18.13
CA ARG A 148 25.75 -0.37 -16.87
C ARG A 148 24.53 -0.80 -16.10
N LEU A 149 24.66 -0.87 -14.79
CA LEU A 149 23.60 -1.27 -13.88
C LEU A 149 23.48 -0.30 -12.72
N ILE A 150 22.26 -0.18 -12.22
CA ILE A 150 21.96 0.46 -10.95
C ILE A 150 21.04 -0.46 -10.16
N VAL A 151 21.29 -0.55 -8.86
CA VAL A 151 20.39 -1.14 -7.87
C VAL A 151 20.35 -0.18 -6.69
N GLY A 152 19.17 0.14 -6.18
CA GLY A 152 19.07 1.07 -5.06
C GLY A 152 17.76 0.95 -4.31
N ASP A 153 17.67 1.70 -3.22
CA ASP A 153 16.50 1.81 -2.37
C ASP A 153 16.27 3.27 -1.99
N VAL A 154 15.03 3.73 -2.19
CA VAL A 154 14.56 5.07 -1.86
C VAL A 154 14.01 5.06 -0.44
N ARG A 155 14.40 6.06 0.37
CA ARG A 155 13.81 6.27 1.70
C ARG A 155 12.28 6.42 1.59
N GLY A 156 11.57 5.58 2.31
CA GLY A 156 10.11 5.66 2.44
C GLY A 156 9.39 4.53 1.73
N LYS A 157 8.09 4.71 1.48
CA LYS A 157 7.25 3.69 0.82
C LYS A 157 6.06 4.31 0.11
N GLY A 158 5.47 3.55 -0.81
CA GLY A 158 4.29 3.97 -1.54
C GLY A 158 4.59 4.97 -2.66
N LEU A 159 3.57 5.73 -3.07
CA LEU A 159 3.61 6.51 -4.30
C LEU A 159 4.72 7.58 -4.38
N PRO A 160 5.06 8.33 -3.31
CA PRO A 160 6.20 9.26 -3.37
C PRO A 160 7.53 8.56 -3.67
N ALA A 161 7.76 7.38 -3.10
CA ALA A 161 8.98 6.61 -3.35
C ALA A 161 9.08 6.16 -4.81
N VAL A 162 7.96 5.81 -5.45
CA VAL A 162 7.90 5.49 -6.89
C VAL A 162 8.30 6.68 -7.74
N GLY A 163 7.86 7.89 -7.39
CA GLY A 163 8.24 9.12 -8.09
C GLY A 163 9.75 9.36 -8.05
N THR A 164 10.36 9.21 -6.89
CA THR A 164 11.82 9.33 -6.71
C THR A 164 12.57 8.23 -7.45
N ALA A 165 12.10 6.98 -7.39
CA ALA A 165 12.68 5.88 -8.17
C ALA A 165 12.61 6.14 -9.68
N ALA A 166 11.48 6.67 -10.16
CA ALA A 166 11.31 7.07 -11.56
C ALA A 166 12.32 8.15 -11.98
N LEU A 167 12.53 9.16 -11.12
CA LEU A 167 13.50 10.21 -11.35
C LEU A 167 14.92 9.65 -11.45
N VAL A 168 15.33 8.81 -10.50
CA VAL A 168 16.66 8.18 -10.49
C VAL A 168 16.86 7.32 -11.73
N LEU A 169 15.91 6.43 -12.05
CA LEU A 169 16.01 5.56 -13.22
C LEU A 169 15.99 6.33 -14.53
N GLY A 170 15.21 7.42 -14.63
CA GLY A 170 15.17 8.29 -15.79
C GLY A 170 16.52 8.98 -16.03
N VAL A 171 17.08 9.59 -14.99
CA VAL A 171 18.39 10.25 -15.05
C VAL A 171 19.49 9.25 -15.32
N PHE A 172 19.47 8.09 -14.64
CA PHE A 172 20.44 7.02 -14.87
C PHE A 172 20.41 6.56 -16.32
N ARG A 173 19.22 6.27 -16.89
CA ARG A 173 19.10 5.80 -18.28
C ARG A 173 19.68 6.82 -19.27
N GLU A 174 19.43 8.11 -19.08
CA GLU A 174 19.95 9.15 -19.97
C GLU A 174 21.46 9.37 -19.77
N ALA A 175 21.90 9.61 -18.53
CA ALA A 175 23.31 9.80 -18.20
C ALA A 175 24.18 8.59 -18.56
N ALA A 176 23.64 7.38 -18.45
CA ALA A 176 24.36 6.17 -18.80
C ALA A 176 24.71 6.09 -20.31
N TYR A 177 23.93 6.72 -21.19
CA TYR A 177 24.26 6.80 -22.62
C TYR A 177 25.21 7.95 -22.96
N ASP A 178 25.13 9.06 -22.24
CA ASP A 178 25.87 10.28 -22.58
C ASP A 178 27.27 10.30 -21.95
N GLU A 179 27.39 9.93 -20.68
CA GLU A 179 28.60 10.14 -19.89
C GLU A 179 29.56 8.94 -19.99
N PRO A 180 30.82 9.10 -20.39
CA PRO A 180 31.79 7.99 -20.42
C PRO A 180 32.19 7.49 -19.04
N ASP A 181 32.22 8.37 -18.04
CA ASP A 181 32.65 8.08 -16.67
C ASP A 181 31.46 7.71 -15.77
N LEU A 182 31.62 6.65 -14.99
CA LEU A 182 30.59 6.17 -14.06
C LEU A 182 30.35 7.16 -12.90
N LEU A 183 31.38 7.86 -12.44
CA LEU A 183 31.23 8.88 -11.41
C LEU A 183 30.45 10.10 -11.93
N ALA A 184 30.65 10.49 -13.19
CA ALA A 184 29.84 11.53 -13.83
C ALA A 184 28.35 11.16 -13.90
N VAL A 185 28.02 9.89 -14.17
CA VAL A 185 26.63 9.37 -14.12
C VAL A 185 26.05 9.57 -12.71
N VAL A 186 26.76 9.13 -11.67
CA VAL A 186 26.34 9.30 -10.28
C VAL A 186 26.18 10.79 -9.94
N GLY A 187 27.10 11.63 -10.39
CA GLY A 187 27.02 13.08 -10.19
C GLY A 187 25.82 13.73 -10.90
N ARG A 188 25.33 13.19 -12.02
CA ARG A 188 24.07 13.65 -12.63
C ARG A 188 22.85 13.23 -11.80
N ILE A 189 22.85 12.01 -11.26
CA ILE A 189 21.80 11.52 -10.36
C ILE A 189 21.74 12.39 -9.10
N GLU A 190 22.87 12.58 -8.42
CA GLU A 190 22.99 13.39 -7.21
C GLU A 190 22.48 14.82 -7.43
N ARG A 191 22.92 15.47 -8.51
CA ARG A 191 22.43 16.82 -8.86
C ARG A 191 20.94 16.85 -9.13
N SER A 192 20.38 15.79 -9.70
CA SER A 192 18.93 15.71 -9.93
C SER A 192 18.16 15.51 -8.62
N LEU A 193 18.67 14.67 -7.73
CA LEU A 193 18.09 14.45 -6.41
C LEU A 193 18.10 15.74 -5.60
N ALA A 194 19.23 16.46 -5.53
CA ALA A 194 19.36 17.72 -4.82
C ALA A 194 18.38 18.82 -5.29
N ARG A 195 17.90 18.76 -6.55
CA ARG A 195 16.91 19.72 -7.08
C ARG A 195 15.46 19.34 -6.77
N ASN A 196 15.16 18.05 -6.60
CA ASN A 196 13.80 17.54 -6.58
C ASN A 196 13.38 16.96 -5.22
N LEU A 197 14.33 16.60 -4.35
CA LEU A 197 14.04 16.02 -3.04
C LEU A 197 14.06 17.08 -1.94
N GLY A 198 13.25 16.85 -0.90
CA GLY A 198 13.34 17.59 0.36
C GLY A 198 14.58 17.19 1.15
N SER A 199 14.94 17.98 2.16
CA SER A 199 16.17 17.79 2.97
C SER A 199 16.25 16.44 3.69
N ASP A 200 15.12 15.76 3.89
CA ASP A 200 15.05 14.50 4.63
C ASP A 200 14.94 13.28 3.70
N ASP A 201 14.75 13.45 2.39
CA ASP A 201 14.63 12.32 1.47
C ASP A 201 16.01 11.95 0.91
N PHE A 202 16.30 10.65 0.83
CA PHE A 202 17.56 10.15 0.27
C PHE A 202 17.34 8.84 -0.49
N VAL A 203 18.32 8.50 -1.33
CA VAL A 203 18.36 7.24 -2.08
C VAL A 203 19.72 6.60 -1.83
N THR A 204 19.71 5.33 -1.46
CA THR A 204 20.94 4.52 -1.44
C THR A 204 21.03 3.76 -2.74
N ALA A 205 22.19 3.71 -3.38
CA ALA A 205 22.36 2.97 -4.62
C ALA A 205 23.76 2.39 -4.80
N VAL A 206 23.85 1.30 -5.56
CA VAL A 206 25.07 0.81 -6.18
C VAL A 206 24.92 1.02 -7.67
N VAL A 207 25.89 1.71 -8.28
CA VAL A 207 26.00 1.83 -9.73
C VAL A 207 27.23 1.04 -10.15
N ALA A 208 27.10 0.17 -11.15
CA ALA A 208 28.24 -0.55 -11.69
C ALA A 208 28.30 -0.48 -13.21
N GLY A 209 29.51 -0.55 -13.74
CA GLY A 209 29.82 -0.46 -15.16
C GLY A 209 30.79 -1.56 -15.57
N TYR A 210 30.57 -2.10 -16.76
CA TYR A 210 31.48 -3.04 -17.40
C TYR A 210 31.93 -2.47 -18.74
N PRO A 211 32.93 -1.57 -18.74
CA PRO A 211 33.35 -0.88 -19.95
C PRO A 211 34.08 -1.80 -20.92
N ARG A 212 34.82 -2.79 -20.40
CA ARG A 212 35.66 -3.69 -21.19
C ARG A 212 35.73 -5.07 -20.56
N PRO A 213 36.06 -6.12 -21.34
CA PRO A 213 36.23 -7.46 -20.82
C PRO A 213 37.17 -7.53 -19.61
N GLY A 214 36.70 -8.09 -18.50
CA GLY A 214 37.48 -8.26 -17.27
C GLY A 214 37.63 -7.03 -16.38
N GLN A 215 36.99 -5.90 -16.72
CA GLN A 215 36.99 -4.69 -15.90
C GLN A 215 35.58 -4.39 -15.41
N LEU A 216 35.39 -4.42 -14.09
CA LEU A 216 34.16 -4.00 -13.43
C LEU A 216 34.44 -2.75 -12.60
N GLU A 217 33.63 -1.73 -12.81
CA GLU A 217 33.63 -0.48 -12.03
C GLU A 217 32.40 -0.50 -11.14
N VAL A 218 32.55 -0.11 -9.87
CA VAL A 218 31.46 -0.06 -8.90
C VAL A 218 31.57 1.25 -8.14
N VAL A 219 30.44 1.92 -7.97
CA VAL A 219 30.30 3.11 -7.14
C VAL A 219 29.19 2.83 -6.14
N ASN A 220 29.57 2.67 -4.87
CA ASN A 220 28.63 2.50 -3.78
C ASN A 220 28.24 3.86 -3.20
N CYS A 221 26.95 4.22 -3.32
CA CYS A 221 26.35 5.45 -2.82
C CYS A 221 25.57 5.17 -1.51
N GLY A 222 26.25 4.58 -0.52
CA GLY A 222 25.66 4.29 0.80
C GLY A 222 24.70 3.10 0.85
N HIS A 223 24.74 2.22 -0.16
CA HIS A 223 23.94 1.00 -0.20
C HIS A 223 24.73 -0.21 0.36
N ALA A 224 24.03 -1.32 0.60
CA ALA A 224 24.70 -2.56 0.99
C ALA A 224 25.72 -2.98 -0.11
N PRO A 225 26.95 -3.36 0.28
CA PRO A 225 27.99 -3.67 -0.70
C PRO A 225 27.59 -4.89 -1.53
N PRO A 226 27.76 -4.84 -2.86
CA PRO A 226 27.46 -5.99 -3.72
C PRO A 226 28.41 -7.14 -3.41
N LEU A 227 27.92 -8.37 -3.61
CA LEU A 227 28.68 -9.59 -3.36
C LEU A 227 29.26 -10.15 -4.66
N LEU A 228 30.57 -10.36 -4.70
CA LEU A 228 31.26 -11.10 -5.74
C LEU A 228 31.34 -12.57 -5.33
N VAL A 229 30.65 -13.43 -6.11
CA VAL A 229 30.74 -14.88 -5.97
C VAL A 229 31.66 -15.40 -7.07
N ARG A 230 32.78 -16.02 -6.67
CA ARG A 230 33.75 -16.62 -7.61
C ARG A 230 33.34 -18.04 -7.99
N ALA A 231 33.90 -18.55 -9.09
CA ALA A 231 33.68 -19.95 -9.53
C ALA A 231 34.16 -20.99 -8.50
N SER A 232 35.09 -20.62 -7.60
CA SER A 232 35.52 -21.44 -6.46
C SER A 232 34.45 -21.59 -5.38
N GLY A 233 33.39 -20.77 -5.40
CA GLY A 233 32.40 -20.65 -4.33
C GLY A 233 32.74 -19.57 -3.29
N ASP A 234 33.91 -18.92 -3.40
CA ASP A 234 34.28 -17.85 -2.50
C ASP A 234 33.39 -16.62 -2.70
N VAL A 235 32.89 -16.08 -1.59
CA VAL A 235 32.06 -14.86 -1.57
C VAL A 235 32.85 -13.74 -0.91
N ALA A 236 32.94 -12.59 -1.58
CA ALA A 236 33.55 -11.39 -1.04
C ALA A 236 32.64 -10.18 -1.29
N ALA A 237 32.56 -9.27 -0.31
CA ALA A 237 31.96 -7.96 -0.54
C ALA A 237 32.88 -7.12 -1.43
N VAL A 238 32.27 -6.37 -2.36
CA VAL A 238 32.97 -5.39 -3.19
C VAL A 238 32.64 -4.01 -2.62
N GLU A 239 33.68 -3.29 -2.20
CA GLU A 239 33.58 -1.92 -1.68
C GLU A 239 33.96 -0.90 -2.75
#